data_AF-Q0SP03-F1
#
_entry.id   AF-Q0SP03-F1
#
_cell.length_a   1.000
_cell.length_b   1.000
_cell.length_c   1.000
_cell.angle_alpha   90.00
_cell.angle_beta   90.00
_cell.angle_gamma   90.00
#
_symmetry.space_group_name_H-M   'P 1'
#
loop_
_entity.id
_entity.type
_entity.pdbx_description
1 polymer ?
#
loop_
_entity_poly.entity_id
_entity_poly.type
_entity_poly.pdbx_seq_one_letter_code
_entity_poly.pdbx_strand_id
1 'polypeptide(L)' 'MAKISKNAQRSGSKELISRWGGKIIMKSKFENGKIKHYAECQTSKNTARKPRDLF' A
#
# COMPACT_ATOMS: atom_id res chain seq x y z
N MET A 1 27.77 -13.59 16.32
CA MET A 1 26.88 -12.96 15.32
C MET A 1 25.54 -13.68 15.31
N ALA A 2 24.47 -13.04 15.80
CA ALA A 2 23.14 -13.65 15.86
C ALA A 2 22.63 -13.97 14.43
N LYS A 3 22.23 -15.23 14.20
CA LYS A 3 21.67 -15.67 12.92
C LYS A 3 20.30 -15.00 12.74
N ILE A 4 20.23 -13.98 11.89
CA ILE A 4 18.96 -13.42 11.45
C ILE A 4 18.14 -14.57 10.82
N SER A 5 16.92 -14.77 11.31
CA SER A 5 16.03 -15.83 10.81
C SER A 5 15.82 -15.65 9.31
N LYS A 6 15.81 -16.74 8.52
CA LYS A 6 15.49 -16.71 7.07
C LYS A 6 14.10 -16.10 6.81
N ASN A 7 13.21 -16.10 7.81
CA ASN A 7 11.90 -15.47 7.75
C ASN A 7 11.94 -13.94 7.93
N ALA A 8 13.08 -13.38 8.35
CA ALA A 8 13.32 -11.95 8.45
C ALA A 8 13.76 -11.32 7.11
N GLN A 9 13.97 -12.14 6.05
CA GLN A 9 14.09 -11.65 4.69
C GLN A 9 12.72 -11.12 4.23
N ARG A 10 12.39 -9.88 4.63
CA ARG A 10 11.35 -9.11 3.94
C ARG A 10 11.89 -8.85 2.54
N SER A 11 11.50 -9.69 1.58
CA SER A 11 11.59 -9.38 0.16
C SER A 11 11.08 -7.95 0.00
N GLY A 12 11.94 -7.07 -0.52
CA GLY A 12 11.76 -5.63 -0.51
C GLY A 12 10.34 -5.24 -0.93
N SER A 13 9.85 -4.16 -0.34
CA SER A 13 8.52 -3.58 -0.57
C SER A 13 8.15 -3.67 -2.05
N LYS A 14 7.41 -4.71 -2.45
CA LYS A 14 7.00 -4.87 -3.84
C LYS A 14 6.14 -3.66 -4.16
N GLU A 15 6.54 -2.89 -5.16
CA GLU A 15 5.73 -1.79 -5.65
C GLU A 15 4.38 -2.36 -6.05
N LEU A 16 3.32 -1.93 -5.35
CA LEU A 16 1.98 -2.43 -5.58
C LEU A 16 1.46 -1.78 -6.85
N ILE A 17 1.42 -2.55 -7.93
CA ILE A 17 0.88 -2.12 -9.22
C ILE A 17 -0.61 -2.45 -9.21
N SER A 18 -1.43 -1.45 -9.53
CA SER A 18 -2.87 -1.62 -9.68
C SER A 18 -3.23 -2.35 -10.97
N ARG A 19 -4.44 -2.93 -11.04
CA ARG A 19 -5.00 -3.52 -12.27
C ARG A 19 -5.01 -2.58 -13.48
N TRP A 20 -4.93 -1.28 -13.25
CA TRP A 20 -4.91 -0.25 -14.30
C TRP A 20 -3.49 0.21 -14.68
N GLY A 21 -2.45 -0.44 -14.15
CA GLY A 21 -1.04 -0.16 -14.45
C GLY A 21 -0.43 1.01 -13.67
N GLY A 22 -1.19 1.63 -12.75
CA GLY A 22 -0.69 2.69 -11.89
C GLY A 22 -0.11 2.19 -10.57
N LYS A 23 0.86 2.91 -10.01
CA LYS A 23 1.36 2.65 -8.65
C LYS A 23 0.25 2.94 -7.62
N ILE A 24 0.09 2.04 -6.66
CA ILE A 24 -0.82 2.21 -5.52
C ILE A 24 -0.05 2.91 -4.40
N ILE A 25 -0.46 4.13 -4.08
CA ILE A 25 0.10 4.93 -2.98
C ILE A 25 -0.84 4.83 -1.79
N MET A 26 -0.33 4.46 -0.62
CA MET A 26 -1.10 4.57 0.62
C MET A 26 -1.09 6.03 1.11
N LYS A 27 -2.27 6.58 1.33
CA LYS A 27 -2.49 7.92 1.87
C LYS A 27 -3.29 7.84 3.17
N SER A 28 -3.15 8.87 3.99
CA SER A 28 -3.90 9.01 5.24
C SER A 28 -4.66 10.33 5.19
N LYS A 29 -5.98 10.29 5.35
CA LYS A 29 -6.85 11.47 5.42
C LYS A 29 -7.31 11.65 6.86
N PHE A 30 -7.16 12.86 7.38
CA PHE A 30 -7.67 13.22 8.70
C PHE A 30 -9.07 13.81 8.52
N GLU A 31 -10.10 13.12 9.01
CA GLU A 31 -11.49 13.60 8.97
C GLU A 31 -12.15 13.41 10.33
N ASN A 32 -12.79 14.47 10.82
CA ASN A 32 -13.59 14.46 12.05
C ASN A 32 -12.84 13.92 13.29
N GLY A 33 -11.57 14.31 13.44
CA GLY A 33 -10.70 13.88 14.54
C GLY A 33 -10.14 12.47 14.40
N LYS A 34 -10.41 11.75 13.30
CA LYS A 34 -9.94 10.37 13.07
C LYS A 34 -9.07 10.29 11.82
N ILE A 35 -7.96 9.55 11.93
CA ILE A 35 -7.10 9.20 10.79
C ILE A 35 -7.74 8.02 10.04
N LYS A 36 -8.03 8.22 8.77
CA LYS A 36 -8.46 7.16 7.84
C LYS A 36 -7.33 6.88 6.85
N HIS A 37 -6.88 5.64 6.81
CA HIS A 37 -5.96 5.16 5.80
C HIS A 37 -6.72 4.69 4.55
N TYR A 38 -6.23 5.05 3.38
CA TYR A 38 -6.78 4.64 2.09
C TYR A 38 -5.65 4.46 1.07
N ALA A 39 -5.89 3.63 0.07
CA ALA A 39 -5.00 3.42 -1.05
C ALA A 39 -5.53 4.20 -2.26
N GLU A 40 -4.64 4.86 -3.02
CA GLU A 40 -4.97 5.61 -4.23
C GLU A 40 -4.10 5.12 -5.38
N CYS A 41 -4.71 4.83 -6.54
CA CYS A 41 -3.99 4.56 -7.78
C CYS A 41 -3.58 5.87 -8.47
N GLN A 42 -2.29 6.03 -8.80
CA GLN A 42 -1.78 7.25 -9.44
C GLN A 42 -2.39 7.52 -10.82
N THR A 43 -2.63 6.48 -11.61
CA THR A 43 -3.11 6.62 -13.01
C THR A 43 -4.62 6.82 -13.07
N SER A 44 -5.38 5.99 -12.35
CA SER A 44 -6.85 6.00 -12.41
C SER A 44 -7.49 6.91 -11.38
N LYS A 45 -6.71 7.42 -10.41
CA LYS A 45 -7.18 8.14 -9.21
C LYS A 45 -8.23 7.37 -8.40
N ASN A 46 -8.35 6.07 -8.63
CA ASN A 46 -9.28 5.23 -7.90
C ASN A 46 -8.81 5.09 -6.45
N THR A 47 -9.74 5.21 -5.51
CA THR A 47 -9.45 5.12 -4.07
C THR A 47 -10.11 3.89 -3.49
N ALA A 48 -9.40 3.18 -2.61
CA ALA A 48 -9.93 2.02 -1.92
C ALA A 48 -9.47 1.98 -0.46
N ARG A 49 -10.18 1.21 0.36
CA ARG A 49 -9.80 1.04 1.77
C ARG A 49 -8.58 0.14 1.93
N LYS A 50 -8.43 -0.89 1.09
CA LYS A 50 -7.26 -1.78 1.09
C LYS A 50 -6.60 -1.75 -0.29
N PRO A 51 -5.27 -1.90 -0.36
CA PRO A 51 -4.57 -2.04 -1.64
C PRO A 51 -5.02 -3.24 -2.46
N ARG A 52 -5.49 -4.32 -1.81
CA ARG A 52 -6.02 -5.53 -2.47
C ARG A 52 -7.22 -5.26 -3.38
N ASP A 53 -8.00 -4.22 -3.08
CA ASP A 53 -9.16 -3.84 -3.90
C ASP A 53 -8.76 -3.11 -5.19
N LEU A 54 -7.49 -2.70 -5.30
CA LEU A 54 -6.93 -2.01 -6.48
C LEU A 54 -6.03 -2.93 -7.33
N PHE A 55 -5.80 -4.18 -6.89
CA PHE A 55 -5.07 -5.20 -7.63
C PHE A 55 -5.86 -5.77 -8.81
#